data_AF-A0A938USS5-F1
#
_entry.id   AF-A0A938USS5-F1
#
_cell.length_a   1.000
_cell.length_b   1.000
_cell.length_c   1.000
_cell.angle_alpha   90.00
_cell.angle_beta   90.00
_cell.angle_gamma   90.00
#
_symmetry.space_group_name_H-M   'P 1'
#
loop_
_entity.id
_entity.type
_entity.pdbx_description
1 polymer ?
#
loop_
_entity_poly.entity_id
_entity_poly.type
_entity_poly.pdbx_seq_one_letter_code
_entity_poly.pdbx_strand_id
1 'polypeptide(L)'
;MNTGKGLRGARSAASWIIASALSVGASAIAGCEGADPAGAVETGDDQNLVPAAATNHYDQALVCDKIFKRHAAIRDADMKEGVVRWACGDVPGVTGKDLGQEYCEYKAVSAGKQVVKASDVKNGKVSCLFTSVYSDVKGQYLSPETLGYGRTLAGKLKEAKNLNVATLTEADTDALSKISVMSLGFNTRGAATALVVDCARNVDGGSNGQTLTKEKKAAALLDEARQAACYLAGVRTPANAAKLKTACQAKDLSVTANWSAAEKLGAKVAVAGDKDFETQRDIAGCLRSKASGSVTWRNSDPMICARVTRAVAECGTQYVGIPDAVEGFTFTGWTNKALPSACRFAQIDGKEYKHLVLCEASASEVSNLAFKAQWKNDLTQFCRDRFAQDIVMQAPIRALQTAGSQTGAFCSMYNNGWSK
;
A
#
# COMPACT_ATOMS: atom_id res chain seq x y z
N MET A 1 6.01 40.85 49.31
CA MET A 1 5.88 40.87 50.79
C MET A 1 4.42 40.61 51.13
N ASN A 2 4.16 39.98 52.28
CA ASN A 2 2.94 39.24 52.72
C ASN A 2 2.77 37.86 52.05
N THR A 3 3.22 36.72 52.60
CA THR A 3 3.00 36.01 53.89
C THR A 3 1.60 35.47 54.11
N GLY A 4 1.46 34.14 54.09
CA GLY A 4 0.28 33.43 54.59
C GLY A 4 0.39 31.90 54.42
N LYS A 5 0.91 31.22 55.45
CA LYS A 5 1.00 29.77 55.62
C LYS A 5 -0.31 29.17 56.18
N GLY A 6 -0.56 27.88 55.93
CA GLY A 6 -1.36 26.98 56.78
C GLY A 6 -1.85 25.75 56.00
N LEU A 7 -1.18 24.58 55.99
CA LEU A 7 -1.10 23.48 56.98
C LEU A 7 -2.34 22.56 57.08
N ARG A 8 -2.10 21.29 56.69
CA ARG A 8 -2.49 19.99 57.30
C ARG A 8 -3.92 19.44 57.16
N GLY A 9 -3.95 18.13 56.85
CA GLY A 9 -5.05 17.18 57.11
C GLY A 9 -5.06 16.07 56.06
N ALA A 10 -4.23 15.02 56.17
CA ALA A 10 -4.45 13.77 56.92
C ALA A 10 -5.13 12.66 56.09
N ARG A 11 -4.55 11.47 56.24
CA ARG A 11 -4.74 10.19 55.55
C ARG A 11 -6.15 9.61 55.71
N SER A 12 -6.59 8.81 54.74
CA SER A 12 -7.28 7.55 55.07
C SER A 12 -7.02 6.49 54.01
N ALA A 13 -6.50 5.35 54.48
CA ALA A 13 -6.36 4.10 53.76
C ALA A 13 -7.53 3.20 54.17
N ALA A 14 -8.13 2.48 53.23
CA ALA A 14 -9.01 1.36 53.54
C ALA A 14 -8.83 0.27 52.49
N SER A 15 -8.04 -0.73 52.86
CA SER A 15 -8.03 -2.06 52.27
C SER A 15 -9.28 -2.82 52.68
N TRP A 16 -9.88 -3.59 51.78
CA TRP A 16 -10.65 -4.78 52.14
C TRP A 16 -10.26 -5.94 51.22
N ILE A 17 -10.08 -7.09 51.87
CA ILE A 17 -9.59 -8.37 51.40
C ILE A 17 -10.78 -9.31 51.20
N ILE A 18 -10.76 -10.00 50.04
CA ILE A 18 -11.14 -11.39 49.73
C ILE A 18 -12.44 -11.98 50.33
N ALA A 19 -13.29 -12.49 49.43
CA ALA A 19 -13.98 -13.76 49.65
C ALA A 19 -14.10 -14.54 48.32
N SER A 20 -13.40 -15.67 48.25
CA SER A 20 -13.52 -16.69 47.23
C SER A 20 -14.78 -17.52 47.49
N ALA A 21 -15.53 -17.86 46.44
CA ALA A 21 -16.51 -18.94 46.47
C ALA A 21 -16.31 -19.82 45.23
N LEU A 22 -15.85 -21.05 45.48
CA LEU A 22 -15.96 -22.17 44.55
C LEU A 22 -17.44 -22.53 44.38
N SER A 23 -17.86 -22.72 43.14
CA SER A 23 -19.03 -23.55 42.83
C SER A 23 -18.74 -24.39 41.60
N VAL A 24 -18.67 -25.69 41.84
CA VAL A 24 -18.66 -26.79 40.88
C VAL A 24 -20.08 -26.95 40.33
N GLY A 25 -20.24 -27.05 39.01
CA GLY A 25 -21.53 -27.35 38.39
C GLY A 25 -21.43 -27.42 36.87
N ALA A 26 -21.64 -28.62 36.33
CA ALA A 26 -21.39 -28.98 34.95
C ALA A 26 -22.51 -28.57 33.97
N SER A 27 -22.08 -28.33 32.72
CA SER A 27 -22.74 -28.62 31.44
C SER A 27 -24.12 -28.01 31.12
N ALA A 28 -24.08 -26.97 30.28
CA ALA A 28 -25.02 -26.83 29.17
C ALA A 28 -24.28 -26.30 27.93
N ILE A 29 -24.38 -27.04 26.84
CA ILE A 29 -23.77 -26.79 25.54
C ILE A 29 -24.50 -25.60 24.89
N ALA A 30 -23.82 -24.47 24.72
CA ALA A 30 -24.24 -23.38 23.84
C ALA A 30 -22.98 -22.79 23.21
N GLY A 31 -22.81 -23.02 21.91
CA GLY A 31 -21.64 -22.61 21.14
C GLY A 31 -21.48 -21.10 21.14
N CYS A 32 -20.49 -20.61 21.89
CA CYS A 32 -19.84 -19.34 21.60
C CYS A 32 -18.67 -19.64 20.68
N GLU A 33 -18.79 -19.24 19.42
CA GLU A 33 -17.64 -19.17 18.50
C GLU A 33 -16.60 -18.25 19.13
N GLY A 34 -15.45 -18.86 19.46
CA GLY A 34 -14.32 -18.17 20.05
C GLY A 34 -13.79 -17.10 19.10
N ALA A 35 -13.60 -15.90 19.64
CA ALA A 35 -12.70 -14.93 19.06
C ALA A 35 -11.28 -15.51 19.11
N ASP A 36 -10.77 -15.93 17.95
CA ASP A 36 -9.35 -16.21 17.79
C ASP A 36 -8.54 -14.92 18.01
N PRO A 37 -7.58 -14.90 18.94
CA PRO A 37 -6.66 -13.79 19.09
C PRO A 37 -5.59 -13.87 17.98
N ALA A 38 -5.43 -12.78 17.24
CA ALA A 38 -4.43 -12.59 16.19
C ALA A 38 -4.60 -13.51 14.96
N GLY A 39 -5.45 -13.05 14.03
CA GLY A 39 -5.53 -13.60 12.69
C GLY A 39 -4.15 -13.67 12.03
N ALA A 40 -3.66 -14.90 11.88
CA ALA A 40 -2.66 -15.19 10.88
C ALA A 40 -3.27 -14.79 9.54
N VAL A 41 -2.77 -13.71 8.96
CA VAL A 41 -3.07 -13.35 7.58
C VAL A 41 -2.63 -14.56 6.75
N GLU A 42 -3.56 -15.23 6.09
CA GLU A 42 -3.23 -16.34 5.21
C GLU A 42 -2.19 -15.86 4.20
N THR A 43 -0.97 -16.38 4.31
CA THR A 43 0.14 -16.13 3.37
C THR A 43 0.04 -17.06 2.16
N GLY A 44 -1.18 -17.46 1.79
CA GLY A 44 -1.46 -18.39 0.70
C GLY A 44 -1.54 -17.71 -0.67
N ASP A 45 -1.55 -18.53 -1.73
CA ASP A 45 -1.63 -18.13 -3.14
C ASP A 45 -2.82 -17.20 -3.49
N ASP A 46 -3.81 -17.07 -2.60
CA ASP A 46 -4.93 -16.12 -2.71
C ASP A 46 -4.50 -14.64 -2.64
N GLN A 47 -3.26 -14.36 -2.20
CA GLN A 47 -2.67 -13.02 -2.31
C GLN A 47 -2.09 -12.72 -3.71
N ASN A 48 -1.91 -13.73 -4.56
CA ASN A 48 -1.32 -13.61 -5.90
C ASN A 48 -2.39 -13.46 -7.01
N LEU A 49 -3.41 -12.63 -6.79
CA LEU A 49 -4.38 -12.36 -7.84
C LEU A 49 -3.80 -11.41 -8.88
N VAL A 50 -3.68 -11.93 -10.11
CA VAL A 50 -3.30 -11.20 -11.33
C VAL A 50 -4.55 -10.76 -12.08
N PRO A 51 -5.14 -9.59 -11.81
CA PRO A 51 -6.15 -9.09 -12.70
C PRO A 51 -5.49 -8.68 -14.02
N ALA A 52 -5.98 -9.23 -15.14
CA ALA A 52 -5.71 -8.64 -16.44
C ALA A 52 -6.11 -7.16 -16.40
N ALA A 53 -5.38 -6.30 -17.13
CA ALA A 53 -5.69 -4.89 -17.21
C ALA A 53 -7.18 -4.70 -17.55
N ALA A 54 -7.92 -4.04 -16.66
CA ALA A 54 -9.34 -3.87 -16.85
C ALA A 54 -9.63 -2.99 -18.07
N THR A 55 -10.42 -3.50 -19.00
CA THR A 55 -10.76 -2.77 -20.24
C THR A 55 -11.91 -1.79 -20.05
N ASN A 56 -12.70 -1.92 -18.97
CA ASN A 56 -13.88 -1.10 -18.66
C ASN A 56 -14.09 -0.96 -17.13
N HIS A 57 -15.01 -0.10 -16.71
CA HIS A 57 -15.27 0.19 -15.29
C HIS A 57 -15.79 -1.01 -14.50
N TYR A 58 -16.61 -1.88 -15.11
CA TYR A 58 -17.12 -3.07 -14.41
C TYR A 58 -15.99 -4.03 -14.04
N ASP A 59 -15.09 -4.32 -15.00
CA ASP A 59 -13.92 -5.17 -14.72
C ASP A 59 -12.96 -4.49 -13.74
N GLN A 60 -12.82 -3.16 -13.80
CA GLN A 60 -12.02 -2.42 -12.83
C GLN A 60 -12.63 -2.50 -11.42
N ALA A 61 -13.96 -2.50 -11.29
CA ALA A 61 -14.63 -2.64 -9.99
C ALA A 61 -14.28 -3.98 -9.33
N LEU A 62 -14.17 -5.07 -10.11
CA LEU A 62 -13.68 -6.37 -9.63
C LEU A 62 -12.23 -6.29 -9.12
N VAL A 63 -11.35 -5.60 -9.85
CA VAL A 63 -9.97 -5.37 -9.40
C VAL A 63 -9.94 -4.60 -8.08
N CYS A 64 -10.66 -3.49 -8.02
CA CYS A 64 -10.78 -2.66 -6.83
C CYS A 64 -11.30 -3.44 -5.61
N ASP A 65 -12.37 -4.21 -5.78
CA ASP A 65 -12.95 -5.03 -4.70
C ASP A 65 -11.97 -6.08 -4.18
N LYS A 66 -11.23 -6.76 -5.06
CA LYS A 66 -10.17 -7.71 -4.66
C LYS A 66 -9.09 -7.03 -3.84
N ILE A 67 -8.62 -5.86 -4.29
CA ILE A 67 -7.62 -5.07 -3.57
C ILE A 67 -8.16 -4.67 -2.19
N PHE A 68 -9.37 -4.13 -2.10
CA PHE A 68 -9.94 -3.70 -0.81
C PHE A 68 -10.20 -4.85 0.14
N LYS A 69 -10.63 -6.01 -0.35
CA LYS A 69 -10.81 -7.22 0.47
C LYS A 69 -9.48 -7.69 1.06
N ARG A 70 -8.41 -7.68 0.28
CA ARG A 70 -7.05 -8.00 0.79
C ARG A 70 -6.62 -7.05 1.91
N HIS A 71 -6.98 -5.76 1.80
CA HIS A 71 -6.62 -4.74 2.78
C HIS A 71 -7.64 -4.58 3.90
N ALA A 72 -8.70 -5.39 3.95
CA ALA A 72 -9.78 -5.23 4.92
C ALA A 72 -9.29 -5.26 6.37
N ALA A 73 -8.36 -6.16 6.68
CA ALA A 73 -7.81 -6.33 8.03
C ALA A 73 -7.00 -5.13 8.54
N ILE A 74 -6.44 -4.32 7.65
CA ILE A 74 -5.61 -3.14 8.00
C ILE A 74 -6.30 -1.82 7.68
N ARG A 75 -7.45 -1.87 7.00
CA ARG A 75 -8.15 -0.69 6.46
C ARG A 75 -8.36 0.38 7.51
N ASP A 76 -8.86 0.01 8.69
CA ASP A 76 -9.19 0.99 9.72
C ASP A 76 -7.95 1.61 10.36
N ALA A 77 -6.89 0.82 10.53
CA ALA A 77 -5.58 1.34 10.96
C ALA A 77 -5.01 2.31 9.93
N ASP A 78 -5.03 1.94 8.65
CA ASP A 78 -4.54 2.76 7.53
C ASP A 78 -5.32 4.07 7.42
N MET A 79 -6.65 4.00 7.53
CA MET A 79 -7.53 5.17 7.53
C MET A 79 -7.22 6.11 8.69
N LYS A 80 -7.08 5.57 9.91
CA LYS A 80 -6.72 6.35 11.11
C LYS A 80 -5.35 7.00 10.99
N GLU A 81 -4.39 6.31 10.38
CA GLU A 81 -3.04 6.83 10.13
C GLU A 81 -2.95 7.75 8.92
N GLY A 82 -3.98 7.75 8.06
CA GLY A 82 -3.99 8.51 6.82
C GLY A 82 -2.95 7.99 5.82
N VAL A 83 -2.72 6.68 5.81
CA VAL A 83 -1.76 6.02 4.93
C VAL A 83 -2.46 5.09 3.94
N VAL A 84 -1.74 4.71 2.88
CA VAL A 84 -2.08 3.61 1.99
C VAL A 84 -0.91 2.64 2.00
N ARG A 85 -1.18 1.35 2.15
CA ARG A 85 -0.19 0.28 2.12
C ARG A 85 -0.41 -0.66 0.94
N TRP A 86 0.67 -1.21 0.38
CA TRP A 86 0.67 -2.30 -0.59
C TRP A 86 1.98 -3.08 -0.49
N ALA A 87 2.02 -4.35 -0.89
CA ALA A 87 3.28 -5.10 -0.87
C ALA A 87 4.22 -4.67 -2.01
N CYS A 88 5.52 -4.66 -1.76
CA CYS A 88 6.52 -4.32 -2.77
C CYS A 88 6.52 -5.31 -3.95
N GLY A 89 6.20 -6.58 -3.68
CA GLY A 89 6.06 -7.64 -4.67
C GLY A 89 4.67 -7.74 -5.29
N ASP A 90 3.76 -6.82 -4.95
CA ASP A 90 2.34 -6.92 -5.24
C ASP A 90 1.95 -6.55 -6.67
N VAL A 91 2.78 -6.97 -7.63
CA VAL A 91 2.49 -6.72 -9.03
C VAL A 91 2.60 -7.98 -9.88
N PRO A 92 1.44 -8.54 -10.20
CA PRO A 92 1.29 -9.56 -11.21
C PRO A 92 1.90 -9.28 -12.59
N GLY A 93 2.46 -10.31 -13.23
CA GLY A 93 2.95 -10.24 -14.62
C GLY A 93 4.29 -9.54 -14.80
N VAL A 94 4.82 -8.95 -13.74
CA VAL A 94 6.13 -8.29 -13.76
C VAL A 94 7.16 -9.34 -13.44
N THR A 95 7.69 -9.90 -14.52
CA THR A 95 8.69 -10.96 -14.51
C THR A 95 9.96 -10.44 -15.16
N GLY A 96 11.11 -10.94 -14.73
CA GLY A 96 12.40 -10.65 -15.36
C GLY A 96 13.03 -9.31 -15.00
N LYS A 97 13.51 -8.58 -16.01
CA LYS A 97 14.43 -7.43 -15.89
C LYS A 97 13.80 -6.15 -15.36
N ASP A 98 12.49 -6.09 -15.17
CA ASP A 98 11.77 -4.84 -14.89
C ASP A 98 11.89 -4.34 -13.44
N LEU A 99 12.77 -4.96 -12.63
CA LEU A 99 13.26 -4.53 -11.30
C LEU A 99 12.22 -3.93 -10.36
N GLY A 100 11.50 -4.76 -9.60
CA GLY A 100 10.48 -4.25 -8.68
C GLY A 100 9.44 -3.37 -9.38
N GLN A 101 8.45 -2.91 -8.65
CA GLN A 101 7.36 -2.13 -9.22
C GLN A 101 7.01 -0.98 -8.31
N GLU A 102 6.77 0.16 -8.96
CA GLU A 102 6.35 1.45 -8.41
C GLU A 102 6.69 1.70 -6.96
N TYR A 103 7.70 2.56 -6.80
CA TYR A 103 8.16 3.06 -5.51
C TYR A 103 8.86 1.98 -4.67
N CYS A 104 9.11 0.80 -5.23
CA CYS A 104 9.98 -0.22 -4.67
C CYS A 104 10.82 -0.91 -5.77
N GLU A 105 12.14 -0.98 -5.57
CA GLU A 105 13.05 -1.83 -6.34
C GLU A 105 13.77 -2.80 -5.41
N TYR A 106 14.14 -3.96 -5.92
CA TYR A 106 14.89 -4.93 -5.15
C TYR A 106 15.90 -5.71 -5.96
N LYS A 107 16.96 -6.14 -5.28
CA LYS A 107 18.12 -6.81 -5.87
C LYS A 107 18.71 -7.83 -4.92
N ALA A 108 19.17 -8.95 -5.46
CA ALA A 108 20.03 -9.85 -4.72
C ALA A 108 21.46 -9.30 -4.67
N VAL A 109 22.08 -9.36 -3.49
CA VAL A 109 23.43 -8.89 -3.20
C VAL A 109 24.21 -10.01 -2.55
N SER A 110 25.43 -10.24 -3.01
CA SER A 110 26.37 -11.19 -2.40
C SER A 110 27.76 -10.58 -2.36
N ALA A 111 28.42 -10.64 -1.20
CA ALA A 111 29.71 -9.97 -0.96
C ALA A 111 29.72 -8.50 -1.46
N GLY A 112 28.60 -7.79 -1.23
CA GLY A 112 28.43 -6.38 -1.59
C GLY A 112 28.29 -6.06 -3.07
N LYS A 113 28.12 -7.07 -3.92
CA LYS A 113 27.86 -6.89 -5.34
C LYS A 113 26.45 -7.38 -5.67
N GLN A 114 25.76 -6.67 -6.56
CA GLN A 114 24.54 -7.21 -7.14
C GLN A 114 24.87 -8.54 -7.83
N VAL A 115 24.09 -9.57 -7.54
CA VAL A 115 24.19 -10.90 -8.17
C VAL A 115 22.90 -11.19 -8.91
N VAL A 116 23.01 -11.74 -10.13
CA VAL A 116 21.82 -12.04 -10.96
C VAL A 116 21.56 -13.53 -10.98
N LYS A 117 22.59 -14.37 -10.94
CA LYS A 117 22.48 -15.83 -11.02
C LYS A 117 23.03 -16.49 -9.77
N ALA A 118 22.57 -17.72 -9.51
CA ALA A 118 23.08 -18.52 -8.40
C ALA A 118 24.60 -18.74 -8.47
N SER A 119 25.16 -18.83 -9.69
CA SER A 119 26.62 -18.95 -9.91
C SER A 119 27.43 -17.74 -9.47
N ASP A 120 26.79 -16.57 -9.32
CA ASP A 120 27.47 -15.32 -8.97
C ASP A 120 27.60 -15.15 -7.45
N VAL A 121 26.90 -16.00 -6.67
CA VAL A 121 26.87 -15.96 -5.20
C VAL A 121 28.23 -16.35 -4.64
N LYS A 122 28.76 -15.51 -3.75
CA LYS A 122 30.03 -15.73 -3.05
C LYS A 122 29.79 -16.04 -1.59
N ASN A 123 30.64 -16.88 -1.01
CA ASN A 123 30.66 -17.21 0.41
C ASN A 123 29.33 -17.79 0.95
N GLY A 124 28.48 -18.33 0.08
CA GLY A 124 27.19 -18.93 0.45
C GLY A 124 26.20 -17.96 1.11
N LYS A 125 26.33 -16.64 0.88
CA LYS A 125 25.43 -15.62 1.45
C LYS A 125 24.76 -14.81 0.35
N VAL A 126 23.46 -14.61 0.52
CA VAL A 126 22.64 -13.74 -0.34
C VAL A 126 21.75 -12.88 0.56
N SER A 127 21.83 -11.58 0.36
CA SER A 127 20.94 -10.59 0.97
C SER A 127 20.09 -9.97 -0.14
N CYS A 128 18.79 -9.88 0.06
CA CYS A 128 17.89 -9.12 -0.80
C CYS A 128 17.80 -7.68 -0.28
N LEU A 129 18.32 -6.74 -1.06
CA LEU A 129 18.23 -5.30 -0.79
C LEU A 129 16.98 -4.76 -1.48
N PHE A 130 16.11 -4.11 -0.71
CA PHE A 130 14.93 -3.39 -1.18
C PHE A 130 15.16 -1.90 -0.98
N THR A 131 14.85 -1.08 -1.98
CA THR A 131 14.91 0.38 -1.91
C THR A 131 13.61 1.00 -2.37
N SER A 132 13.19 2.05 -1.68
CA SER A 132 12.12 2.94 -2.09
C SER A 132 12.58 4.37 -2.31
N VAL A 133 13.89 4.59 -2.27
CA VAL A 133 14.49 5.92 -2.43
C VAL A 133 14.29 6.37 -3.87
N TYR A 134 13.57 7.47 -4.08
CA TYR A 134 13.21 7.95 -5.41
C TYR A 134 14.43 8.22 -6.29
N SER A 135 14.28 7.93 -7.58
CA SER A 135 15.34 8.13 -8.56
C SER A 135 15.66 9.61 -8.85
N ASP A 136 14.89 10.53 -8.27
CA ASP A 136 15.04 11.99 -8.27
C ASP A 136 15.10 12.58 -6.83
N VAL A 137 15.59 11.80 -5.85
CA VAL A 137 15.56 12.16 -4.41
C VAL A 137 16.29 13.46 -4.05
N LYS A 138 17.40 13.81 -4.73
CA LYS A 138 18.20 15.02 -4.46
C LYS A 138 18.35 15.95 -5.68
N GLY A 139 17.52 15.75 -6.69
CA GLY A 139 17.63 16.49 -7.95
C GLY A 139 16.93 15.73 -9.07
N GLN A 140 17.26 16.02 -10.31
CA GLN A 140 16.68 15.31 -11.44
C GLN A 140 17.14 13.83 -11.48
N TYR A 141 16.38 13.01 -12.21
CA TYR A 141 16.74 11.62 -12.49
C TYR A 141 18.16 11.51 -13.05
N LEU A 142 18.99 10.66 -12.42
CA LEU A 142 20.41 10.47 -12.74
C LEU A 142 21.30 11.72 -12.65
N SER A 143 20.87 12.77 -11.94
CA SER A 143 21.71 13.94 -11.66
C SER A 143 22.92 13.58 -10.80
N PRO A 144 24.03 14.34 -10.88
CA PRO A 144 25.19 14.15 -10.01
C PRO A 144 24.86 14.15 -8.51
N GLU A 145 23.88 14.94 -8.08
CA GLU A 145 23.38 15.03 -6.71
C GLU A 145 22.71 13.73 -6.27
N THR A 146 21.79 13.20 -7.09
CA THR A 146 21.15 11.90 -6.84
C THR A 146 22.18 10.78 -6.80
N LEU A 147 23.12 10.74 -7.74
CA LEU A 147 24.19 9.74 -7.77
C LEU A 147 25.13 9.86 -6.57
N GLY A 148 25.45 11.09 -6.15
CA GLY A 148 26.22 11.37 -4.93
C GLY A 148 25.51 10.89 -3.67
N TYR A 149 24.19 11.06 -3.61
CA TYR A 149 23.38 10.53 -2.53
C TYR A 149 23.37 8.99 -2.52
N GLY A 150 23.19 8.37 -3.69
CA GLY A 150 23.29 6.92 -3.84
C GLY A 150 24.65 6.36 -3.40
N ARG A 151 25.75 7.04 -3.72
CA ARG A 151 27.10 6.68 -3.23
C ARG A 151 27.22 6.80 -1.70
N THR A 152 26.59 7.81 -1.11
CA THR A 152 26.55 7.97 0.36
C THR A 152 25.85 6.79 1.01
N LEU A 153 24.67 6.41 0.51
CA LEU A 153 23.93 5.23 0.98
C LEU A 153 24.73 3.95 0.78
N ALA A 154 25.36 3.77 -0.39
CA ALA A 154 26.21 2.63 -0.68
C ALA A 154 27.39 2.52 0.30
N GLY A 155 28.03 3.63 0.65
CA GLY A 155 29.10 3.67 1.66
C GLY A 155 28.63 3.15 3.02
N LYS A 156 27.43 3.54 3.44
CA LYS A 156 26.82 3.09 4.70
C LYS A 156 26.40 1.62 4.65
N LEU A 157 25.89 1.15 3.51
CA LEU A 157 25.51 -0.26 3.31
C LEU A 157 26.69 -1.23 3.42
N LYS A 158 27.92 -0.79 3.20
CA LYS A 158 29.13 -1.62 3.36
C LYS A 158 29.44 -1.98 4.81
N GLU A 159 29.02 -1.14 5.76
CA GLU A 159 29.38 -1.29 7.16
C GLU A 159 28.95 -2.67 7.72
N ALA A 160 29.65 -3.15 8.77
CA ALA A 160 29.41 -4.47 9.37
C ALA A 160 27.96 -4.68 9.84
N LYS A 161 27.29 -3.61 10.27
CA LYS A 161 25.89 -3.61 10.67
C LYS A 161 24.90 -3.77 9.52
N ASN A 162 25.36 -3.63 8.27
CA ASN A 162 24.57 -3.75 7.05
C ASN A 162 25.02 -4.99 6.27
N LEU A 163 25.64 -4.83 5.09
CA LEU A 163 26.05 -5.97 4.25
C LEU A 163 27.39 -6.58 4.69
N ASN A 164 28.12 -5.94 5.60
CA ASN A 164 29.42 -6.37 6.10
C ASN A 164 30.44 -6.70 4.99
N VAL A 165 30.77 -5.68 4.19
CA VAL A 165 31.63 -5.84 3.01
C VAL A 165 32.80 -4.89 3.11
N ALA A 166 33.90 -5.38 3.70
CA ALA A 166 35.09 -4.60 4.00
C ALA A 166 35.85 -4.11 2.75
N THR A 167 35.64 -4.71 1.57
CA THR A 167 36.49 -4.48 0.39
C THR A 167 35.67 -4.26 -0.90
N LEU A 168 34.94 -3.15 -0.98
CA LEU A 168 34.31 -2.73 -2.23
C LEU A 168 35.12 -1.60 -2.87
N THR A 169 35.48 -1.79 -4.13
CA THR A 169 36.15 -0.79 -4.97
C THR A 169 35.23 0.43 -5.21
N GLU A 170 35.77 1.49 -5.79
CA GLU A 170 34.96 2.63 -6.25
C GLU A 170 33.90 2.19 -7.28
N ALA A 171 34.28 1.33 -8.23
CA ALA A 171 33.36 0.73 -9.19
C ALA A 171 32.23 -0.08 -8.52
N ASP A 172 32.55 -0.79 -7.43
CA ASP A 172 31.53 -1.51 -6.65
C ASP A 172 30.62 -0.55 -5.87
N THR A 173 31.14 0.60 -5.45
CA THR A 173 30.36 1.68 -4.80
C THR A 173 29.37 2.27 -5.78
N ASP A 174 29.80 2.52 -7.02
CA ASP A 174 28.93 2.98 -8.08
C ASP A 174 27.87 1.92 -8.43
N ALA A 175 28.23 0.64 -8.46
CA ALA A 175 27.26 -0.43 -8.64
C ALA A 175 26.22 -0.49 -7.51
N LEU A 176 26.64 -0.36 -6.25
CA LEU A 176 25.74 -0.29 -5.10
C LEU A 176 24.88 0.98 -5.10
N SER A 177 25.42 2.11 -5.56
CA SER A 177 24.67 3.37 -5.64
C SER A 177 23.44 3.23 -6.55
N LYS A 178 23.59 2.46 -7.64
CA LYS A 178 22.53 2.17 -8.63
C LYS A 178 21.42 1.25 -8.12
N ILE A 179 21.61 0.63 -6.95
CA ILE A 179 20.59 -0.23 -6.33
C ILE A 179 20.14 0.27 -4.94
N SER A 180 20.81 1.30 -4.41
CA SER A 180 20.43 1.98 -3.16
C SER A 180 19.39 3.08 -3.42
N VAL A 181 19.35 3.57 -4.66
CA VAL A 181 18.34 4.48 -5.19
C VAL A 181 17.63 3.76 -6.31
N MET A 182 16.33 3.96 -6.43
CA MET A 182 15.57 3.42 -7.54
C MET A 182 16.13 3.94 -8.87
N SER A 183 16.06 3.11 -9.90
CA SER A 183 16.71 3.31 -11.19
C SER A 183 15.72 3.42 -12.34
N LEU A 184 14.44 3.15 -12.13
CA LEU A 184 13.43 3.26 -13.18
C LEU A 184 12.80 4.66 -13.23
N GLY A 185 12.51 5.15 -14.44
CA GLY A 185 11.95 6.50 -14.64
C GLY A 185 10.56 6.71 -14.05
N PHE A 186 9.79 5.62 -13.86
CA PHE A 186 8.50 5.66 -13.17
C PHE A 186 8.64 5.56 -11.64
N ASN A 187 9.83 5.26 -11.13
CA ASN A 187 10.15 5.26 -9.70
C ASN A 187 10.70 6.63 -9.25
N THR A 188 10.11 7.69 -9.76
CA THR A 188 10.42 9.08 -9.41
C THR A 188 9.35 9.63 -8.46
N ARG A 189 9.74 10.60 -7.65
CA ARG A 189 8.82 11.46 -6.91
C ARG A 189 7.88 12.20 -7.87
N GLY A 190 8.38 12.57 -9.04
CA GLY A 190 7.59 13.15 -10.12
C GLY A 190 6.41 12.27 -10.56
N ALA A 191 6.66 10.98 -10.80
CA ALA A 191 5.59 10.02 -11.14
C ALA A 191 4.57 9.85 -10.01
N ALA A 192 5.06 9.71 -8.76
CA ALA A 192 4.21 9.63 -7.58
C ALA A 192 3.35 10.90 -7.38
N THR A 193 3.95 12.07 -7.64
CA THR A 193 3.28 13.37 -7.61
C THR A 193 2.21 13.46 -8.69
N ALA A 194 2.54 13.06 -9.92
CA ALA A 194 1.59 13.05 -11.03
C ALA A 194 0.38 12.19 -10.70
N LEU A 195 0.59 10.97 -10.19
CA LEU A 195 -0.50 10.09 -9.76
C LEU A 195 -1.40 10.77 -8.70
N VAL A 196 -0.83 11.25 -7.60
CA VAL A 196 -1.61 11.88 -6.51
C VAL A 196 -2.37 13.10 -7.03
N VAL A 197 -1.73 13.97 -7.82
CA VAL A 197 -2.35 15.17 -8.35
C VAL A 197 -3.42 14.84 -9.39
N ASP A 198 -3.20 13.86 -10.25
CA ASP A 198 -4.16 13.45 -11.26
C ASP A 198 -5.37 12.76 -10.62
N CYS A 199 -5.17 11.88 -9.64
CA CYS A 199 -6.29 11.34 -8.84
C CYS A 199 -7.11 12.47 -8.18
N ALA A 200 -6.44 13.52 -7.68
CA ALA A 200 -7.11 14.65 -7.05
C ALA A 200 -7.89 15.51 -8.06
N ARG A 201 -7.29 15.85 -9.20
CA ARG A 201 -7.90 16.64 -10.28
C ARG A 201 -9.05 15.91 -10.95
N ASN A 202 -8.93 14.59 -11.08
CA ASN A 202 -9.92 13.79 -11.76
C ASN A 202 -11.26 13.80 -11.04
N VAL A 203 -11.33 14.19 -9.75
CA VAL A 203 -12.59 14.48 -9.02
C VAL A 203 -13.48 15.46 -9.80
N ASP A 204 -12.88 16.35 -10.59
CA ASP A 204 -13.58 17.27 -11.49
C ASP A 204 -14.00 16.65 -12.84
N GLY A 205 -13.82 15.33 -12.99
CA GLY A 205 -14.28 14.50 -14.09
C GLY A 205 -13.32 14.44 -15.28
N GLY A 206 -12.26 15.25 -15.31
CA GLY A 206 -11.28 15.23 -16.39
C GLY A 206 -10.48 13.94 -16.45
N SER A 207 -10.14 13.48 -17.66
CA SER A 207 -8.94 12.66 -17.91
C SER A 207 -7.91 13.54 -18.61
N ASN A 208 -6.61 13.31 -18.37
CA ASN A 208 -5.52 13.98 -19.10
C ASN A 208 -5.59 15.52 -19.09
N GLY A 209 -6.02 16.12 -17.98
CA GLY A 209 -6.12 17.59 -17.85
C GLY A 209 -7.29 18.23 -18.60
N GLN A 210 -8.21 17.46 -19.18
CA GLN A 210 -9.42 18.02 -19.77
C GLN A 210 -10.37 18.55 -18.69
N THR A 211 -10.78 19.81 -18.79
CA THR A 211 -11.87 20.34 -17.97
C THR A 211 -13.19 19.84 -18.53
N LEU A 212 -13.89 18.96 -17.81
CA LEU A 212 -15.24 18.55 -18.19
C LEU A 212 -16.25 19.67 -17.90
N THR A 213 -17.32 19.71 -18.69
CA THR A 213 -18.50 20.50 -18.31
C THR A 213 -19.11 19.92 -17.05
N LYS A 214 -19.87 20.74 -16.30
CA LYS A 214 -20.55 20.32 -15.07
C LYS A 214 -21.42 19.07 -15.28
N GLU A 215 -22.10 18.99 -16.43
CA GLU A 215 -22.97 17.88 -16.81
C GLU A 215 -22.17 16.61 -17.07
N LYS A 216 -21.08 16.70 -17.85
CA LYS A 216 -20.21 15.54 -18.11
C LYS A 216 -19.53 15.04 -16.85
N LYS A 217 -19.11 15.93 -15.95
CA LYS A 217 -18.59 15.59 -14.62
C LYS A 217 -19.62 14.83 -13.81
N ALA A 218 -20.85 15.34 -13.73
CA ALA A 218 -21.92 14.68 -13.00
C ALA A 218 -22.26 13.30 -13.58
N ALA A 219 -22.26 13.17 -14.91
CA ALA A 219 -22.47 11.90 -15.60
C ALA A 219 -21.36 10.89 -15.28
N ALA A 220 -20.08 11.28 -15.33
CA ALA A 220 -18.96 10.39 -15.00
C ALA A 220 -19.01 9.90 -13.54
N LEU A 221 -19.23 10.80 -12.58
CA LEU A 221 -19.42 10.46 -11.17
C LEU A 221 -20.59 9.49 -10.95
N LEU A 222 -21.68 9.69 -11.69
CA LEU A 222 -22.86 8.83 -11.64
C LEU A 222 -22.59 7.45 -12.24
N ASP A 223 -21.89 7.38 -13.38
CA ASP A 223 -21.46 6.11 -13.99
C ASP A 223 -20.60 5.31 -13.00
N GLU A 224 -19.56 5.90 -12.43
CA GLU A 224 -18.66 5.22 -11.47
C GLU A 224 -19.42 4.65 -10.27
N ALA A 225 -20.33 5.44 -9.67
CA ALA A 225 -21.15 4.99 -8.55
C ALA A 225 -22.06 3.83 -8.95
N ARG A 226 -22.68 3.89 -10.13
CA ARG A 226 -23.54 2.83 -10.66
C ARG A 226 -22.77 1.58 -11.08
N GLN A 227 -21.55 1.72 -11.58
CA GLN A 227 -20.66 0.61 -11.91
C GLN A 227 -20.25 -0.14 -10.64
N ALA A 228 -19.83 0.57 -9.60
CA ALA A 228 -19.54 0.00 -8.29
C ALA A 228 -20.77 -0.73 -7.70
N ALA A 229 -21.94 -0.09 -7.74
CA ALA A 229 -23.19 -0.65 -7.26
C ALA A 229 -23.61 -1.92 -8.03
N CYS A 230 -23.49 -1.90 -9.37
CA CYS A 230 -23.82 -3.03 -10.21
C CYS A 230 -22.91 -4.23 -9.97
N TYR A 231 -21.60 -3.98 -9.90
CA TYR A 231 -20.62 -5.01 -9.57
C TYR A 231 -20.95 -5.68 -8.22
N LEU A 232 -21.12 -4.88 -7.15
CA LEU A 232 -21.40 -5.42 -5.82
C LEU A 232 -22.75 -6.14 -5.75
N ALA A 233 -23.75 -5.72 -6.53
CA ALA A 233 -25.00 -6.47 -6.65
C ALA A 233 -24.79 -7.87 -7.23
N GLY A 234 -23.85 -8.03 -8.18
CA GLY A 234 -23.46 -9.33 -8.71
C GLY A 234 -22.77 -10.20 -7.67
N VAL A 235 -21.94 -9.59 -6.81
CA VAL A 235 -21.29 -10.28 -5.68
C VAL A 235 -22.32 -10.76 -4.65
N ARG A 236 -23.29 -9.92 -4.28
CA ARG A 236 -24.33 -10.27 -3.29
C ARG A 236 -25.36 -11.27 -3.80
N THR A 237 -25.63 -11.25 -5.10
CA THR A 237 -26.64 -12.10 -5.72
C THR A 237 -25.99 -12.94 -6.84
N PRO A 238 -25.23 -14.00 -6.49
CA PRO A 238 -24.51 -14.81 -7.48
C PRO A 238 -25.40 -15.34 -8.62
N ALA A 239 -26.67 -15.65 -8.33
CA ALA A 239 -27.66 -16.08 -9.34
C ALA A 239 -27.92 -15.03 -10.45
N ASN A 240 -27.67 -13.74 -10.17
CA ASN A 240 -27.80 -12.64 -11.13
C ASN A 240 -26.45 -12.13 -11.63
N ALA A 241 -25.31 -12.63 -11.15
CA ALA A 241 -23.99 -12.08 -11.45
C ALA A 241 -23.70 -11.98 -12.96
N ALA A 242 -23.99 -13.05 -13.72
CA ALA A 242 -23.81 -13.05 -15.17
C ALA A 242 -24.72 -12.04 -15.88
N LYS A 243 -25.98 -11.91 -15.42
CA LYS A 243 -26.95 -10.95 -15.99
C LYS A 243 -26.53 -9.51 -15.67
N LEU A 244 -26.06 -9.24 -14.45
CA LEU A 244 -25.57 -7.93 -14.03
C LEU A 244 -24.30 -7.54 -14.78
N LYS A 245 -23.36 -8.48 -14.98
CA LYS A 245 -22.20 -8.26 -15.85
C LYS A 245 -22.63 -7.83 -17.25
N THR A 246 -23.53 -8.57 -17.90
CA THR A 246 -24.07 -8.19 -19.23
C THR A 246 -24.83 -6.86 -19.20
N ALA A 247 -25.49 -6.53 -18.09
CA ALA A 247 -26.21 -5.28 -17.93
C ALA A 247 -25.27 -4.07 -17.85
N CYS A 248 -24.04 -4.23 -17.32
CA CYS A 248 -23.19 -3.12 -16.89
C CYS A 248 -21.83 -3.01 -17.59
N GLN A 249 -21.22 -4.14 -17.96
CA GLN A 249 -19.90 -4.19 -18.56
C GLN A 249 -19.87 -3.43 -19.89
N ALA A 250 -18.88 -2.53 -20.03
CA ALA A 250 -18.70 -1.68 -21.21
C ALA A 250 -19.90 -0.79 -21.58
N LYS A 251 -20.79 -0.48 -20.63
CA LYS A 251 -21.88 0.48 -20.82
C LYS A 251 -21.66 1.76 -20.02
N ASP A 252 -22.15 2.87 -20.56
CA ASP A 252 -22.32 4.10 -19.80
C ASP A 252 -23.58 4.00 -18.95
N LEU A 253 -23.41 3.78 -17.66
CA LEU A 253 -24.48 3.69 -16.67
C LEU A 253 -24.95 5.05 -16.20
N SER A 254 -24.37 6.17 -16.62
CA SER A 254 -24.99 7.48 -16.42
C SER A 254 -26.31 7.60 -17.18
N VAL A 255 -26.45 6.87 -18.29
CA VAL A 255 -27.67 6.77 -19.11
C VAL A 255 -28.75 5.97 -18.38
N THR A 256 -29.89 6.60 -18.10
CA THR A 256 -31.03 6.01 -17.35
C THR A 256 -31.50 4.66 -17.92
N ALA A 257 -31.57 4.52 -19.26
CA ALA A 257 -32.00 3.28 -19.89
C ALA A 257 -31.04 2.11 -19.61
N ASN A 258 -29.73 2.36 -19.61
CA ASN A 258 -28.72 1.35 -19.28
C ASN A 258 -28.80 0.96 -17.80
N TRP A 259 -28.94 1.95 -16.91
CA TRP A 259 -29.04 1.72 -15.47
C TRP A 259 -30.30 0.93 -15.07
N SER A 260 -31.45 1.21 -15.69
CA SER A 260 -32.71 0.52 -15.39
C SER A 260 -32.62 -1.01 -15.55
N ALA A 261 -31.80 -1.49 -16.51
CA ALA A 261 -31.57 -2.93 -16.68
C ALA A 261 -30.84 -3.56 -15.47
N ALA A 262 -29.89 -2.85 -14.87
CA ALA A 262 -29.18 -3.29 -13.67
C ALA A 262 -30.07 -3.20 -12.42
N GLU A 263 -30.89 -2.14 -12.29
CA GLU A 263 -31.83 -1.99 -11.17
C GLU A 263 -32.85 -3.12 -11.11
N LYS A 264 -33.39 -3.55 -12.24
CA LYS A 264 -34.31 -4.71 -12.33
C LYS A 264 -33.68 -6.01 -11.84
N LEU A 265 -32.35 -6.10 -11.84
CA LEU A 265 -31.58 -7.24 -11.36
C LEU A 265 -31.13 -7.09 -9.90
N GLY A 266 -31.51 -5.99 -9.23
CA GLY A 266 -31.22 -5.72 -7.82
C GLY A 266 -30.03 -4.79 -7.57
N ALA A 267 -29.48 -4.13 -8.60
CA ALA A 267 -28.46 -3.11 -8.39
C ALA A 267 -29.05 -1.84 -7.77
N LYS A 268 -28.37 -1.28 -6.76
CA LYS A 268 -28.76 -0.04 -6.09
C LYS A 268 -27.53 0.74 -5.64
N VAL A 269 -27.49 2.03 -5.99
CA VAL A 269 -26.49 2.95 -5.43
C VAL A 269 -26.82 3.16 -3.95
N ALA A 270 -25.89 2.77 -3.08
CA ALA A 270 -26.03 2.87 -1.64
C ALA A 270 -26.04 4.33 -1.20
N VAL A 271 -26.83 4.64 -0.18
CA VAL A 271 -26.85 5.94 0.49
C VAL A 271 -26.18 5.85 1.86
N ALA A 272 -25.85 6.99 2.47
CA ALA A 272 -25.23 7.01 3.79
C ALA A 272 -26.08 6.23 4.82
N GLY A 273 -25.45 5.30 5.53
CA GLY A 273 -26.11 4.37 6.45
C GLY A 273 -26.41 2.98 5.87
N ASP A 274 -26.42 2.81 4.55
CA ASP A 274 -26.49 1.49 3.94
C ASP A 274 -25.18 0.70 4.20
N LYS A 275 -25.28 -0.61 4.42
CA LYS A 275 -24.14 -1.51 4.71
C LYS A 275 -23.01 -1.40 3.68
N ASP A 276 -23.36 -1.25 2.40
CA ASP A 276 -22.38 -1.24 1.30
C ASP A 276 -21.95 0.17 0.89
N PHE A 277 -22.38 1.22 1.60
CA PHE A 277 -22.08 2.59 1.25
C PHE A 277 -20.58 2.84 1.14
N GLU A 278 -19.81 2.54 2.19
CA GLU A 278 -18.37 2.77 2.21
C GLU A 278 -17.62 1.96 1.14
N THR A 279 -18.01 0.70 0.92
CA THR A 279 -17.41 -0.14 -0.12
C THR A 279 -17.72 0.38 -1.52
N GLN A 280 -18.94 0.85 -1.79
CA GLN A 280 -19.28 1.47 -3.08
C GLN A 280 -18.47 2.75 -3.31
N ARG A 281 -18.29 3.59 -2.28
CA ARG A 281 -17.48 4.81 -2.35
C ARG A 281 -15.99 4.51 -2.58
N ASP A 282 -15.45 3.51 -1.89
CA ASP A 282 -14.07 3.05 -2.07
C ASP A 282 -13.85 2.52 -3.50
N ILE A 283 -14.75 1.68 -4.02
CA ILE A 283 -14.68 1.17 -5.40
C ILE A 283 -14.84 2.30 -6.42
N ALA A 284 -15.82 3.19 -6.27
CA ALA A 284 -16.02 4.31 -7.19
C ALA A 284 -14.80 5.24 -7.25
N GLY A 285 -14.17 5.53 -6.10
CA GLY A 285 -12.91 6.27 -6.05
C GLY A 285 -11.76 5.53 -6.74
N CYS A 286 -11.71 4.21 -6.60
CA CYS A 286 -10.72 3.35 -7.24
C CYS A 286 -10.88 3.28 -8.77
N LEU A 287 -12.11 3.31 -9.31
CA LEU A 287 -12.38 3.33 -10.76
C LEU A 287 -11.69 4.50 -11.49
N ARG A 288 -11.42 5.58 -10.77
CA ARG A 288 -10.80 6.80 -11.32
C ARG A 288 -9.31 6.67 -11.61
N SER A 289 -8.63 5.62 -11.16
CA SER A 289 -7.24 5.37 -11.56
C SER A 289 -7.09 5.32 -13.08
N LYS A 290 -8.07 4.71 -13.77
CA LYS A 290 -8.09 4.67 -15.24
C LYS A 290 -8.16 6.06 -15.88
N ALA A 291 -8.89 7.00 -15.28
CA ALA A 291 -8.98 8.37 -15.77
C ALA A 291 -7.66 9.15 -15.58
N SER A 292 -6.82 8.75 -14.61
CA SER A 292 -5.53 9.37 -14.30
C SER A 292 -4.40 8.96 -15.24
N GLY A 293 -4.69 8.21 -16.31
CA GLY A 293 -3.65 7.57 -17.13
C GLY A 293 -2.83 6.53 -16.36
N SER A 294 -3.28 6.19 -15.15
CA SER A 294 -2.66 5.18 -14.30
C SER A 294 -2.95 3.79 -14.87
N VAL A 295 -2.07 2.86 -14.50
CA VAL A 295 -2.20 1.47 -14.90
C VAL A 295 -3.02 0.70 -13.89
N THR A 296 -4.13 0.16 -14.35
CA THR A 296 -5.13 -0.52 -13.52
C THR A 296 -4.68 -1.83 -12.87
N TRP A 297 -3.54 -2.37 -13.30
CA TRP A 297 -2.97 -3.63 -12.82
C TRP A 297 -1.93 -3.45 -11.70
N ARG A 298 -1.50 -2.21 -11.40
CA ARG A 298 -0.65 -1.93 -10.24
C ARG A 298 -1.54 -1.72 -9.03
N ASN A 299 -1.30 -2.39 -7.90
CA ASN A 299 -2.19 -2.28 -6.74
C ASN A 299 -2.06 -0.94 -5.98
N SER A 300 -0.92 -0.27 -6.09
CA SER A 300 -0.64 1.08 -5.58
C SER A 300 -1.65 2.11 -6.09
N ASP A 301 -1.76 2.25 -7.42
CA ASP A 301 -2.50 3.36 -8.01
C ASP A 301 -3.99 3.37 -7.67
N PRO A 302 -4.74 2.26 -7.79
CA PRO A 302 -6.16 2.24 -7.49
C PRO A 302 -6.42 2.54 -6.00
N MET A 303 -5.54 2.13 -5.08
CA MET A 303 -5.66 2.48 -3.67
C MET A 303 -5.37 3.95 -3.40
N ILE A 304 -4.29 4.49 -3.98
CA ILE A 304 -3.93 5.91 -3.87
C ILE A 304 -5.08 6.75 -4.44
N CYS A 305 -5.55 6.44 -5.64
CA CYS A 305 -6.67 7.14 -6.28
C CYS A 305 -7.96 7.02 -5.49
N ALA A 306 -8.27 5.87 -4.90
CA ALA A 306 -9.45 5.74 -4.05
C ALA A 306 -9.40 6.68 -2.85
N ARG A 307 -8.27 6.72 -2.13
CA ARG A 307 -8.13 7.60 -0.96
C ARG A 307 -8.10 9.07 -1.35
N VAL A 308 -7.29 9.45 -2.33
CA VAL A 308 -7.16 10.83 -2.78
C VAL A 308 -8.49 11.35 -3.33
N THR A 309 -9.16 10.60 -4.21
CA THR A 309 -10.45 11.02 -4.78
C THR A 309 -11.47 11.25 -3.67
N ARG A 310 -11.62 10.30 -2.73
CA ARG A 310 -12.59 10.42 -1.64
C ARG A 310 -12.26 11.61 -0.74
N ALA A 311 -11.00 11.82 -0.40
CA ALA A 311 -10.57 12.97 0.40
C ALA A 311 -10.94 14.30 -0.29
N VAL A 312 -10.69 14.43 -1.58
CA VAL A 312 -11.07 15.64 -2.33
C VAL A 312 -12.59 15.78 -2.42
N ALA A 313 -13.30 14.72 -2.80
CA ALA A 313 -14.74 14.76 -3.08
C ALA A 313 -15.61 14.91 -1.81
N GLU A 314 -15.21 14.26 -0.71
CA GLU A 314 -16.01 14.20 0.53
C GLU A 314 -15.50 15.20 1.56
N CYS A 315 -14.20 15.49 1.58
CA CYS A 315 -13.58 16.33 2.60
C CYS A 315 -13.07 17.67 2.05
N GLY A 316 -13.14 17.92 0.73
CA GLY A 316 -12.65 19.16 0.14
C GLY A 316 -11.14 19.34 0.27
N THR A 317 -10.39 18.24 0.43
CA THR A 317 -8.92 18.32 0.55
C THR A 317 -8.28 18.70 -0.77
N GLN A 318 -7.11 19.33 -0.71
CA GLN A 318 -6.28 19.61 -1.89
C GLN A 318 -4.95 18.88 -1.83
N TYR A 319 -4.43 18.46 -2.97
CA TYR A 319 -3.12 17.82 -3.11
C TYR A 319 -2.28 18.61 -4.10
N VAL A 320 -1.12 19.09 -3.66
CA VAL A 320 -0.22 19.92 -4.49
C VAL A 320 1.03 19.17 -4.97
N GLY A 321 1.22 17.93 -4.49
CA GLY A 321 2.31 17.04 -4.87
C GLY A 321 3.06 16.47 -3.67
N ILE A 322 4.11 15.69 -3.94
CA ILE A 322 4.96 15.11 -2.91
C ILE A 322 6.15 16.06 -2.64
N PRO A 323 6.34 16.53 -1.39
CA PRO A 323 7.45 17.43 -1.06
C PRO A 323 8.84 16.82 -1.31
N ASP A 324 9.83 17.65 -1.62
CA ASP A 324 11.22 17.22 -1.85
C ASP A 324 11.86 16.52 -0.63
N ALA A 325 11.36 16.82 0.57
CA ALA A 325 11.78 16.17 1.80
C ALA A 325 11.37 14.68 1.90
N VAL A 326 10.41 14.23 1.09
CA VAL A 326 9.98 12.81 1.06
C VAL A 326 10.90 12.04 0.14
N GLU A 327 11.87 11.34 0.71
CA GLU A 327 12.90 10.61 -0.05
C GLU A 327 12.39 9.35 -0.75
N GLY A 328 11.21 8.88 -0.38
CA GLY A 328 10.56 7.68 -0.85
C GLY A 328 9.33 7.38 0.00
N PHE A 329 8.55 6.38 -0.38
CA PHE A 329 7.56 5.81 0.54
C PHE A 329 8.26 4.85 1.52
N THR A 330 7.84 4.80 2.77
CA THR A 330 8.56 4.00 3.78
C THR A 330 8.16 2.53 3.70
N PHE A 331 9.10 1.64 3.98
CA PHE A 331 8.82 0.22 4.20
C PHE A 331 8.24 -0.03 5.61
N THR A 332 7.41 -1.06 5.70
CA THR A 332 6.73 -1.55 6.89
C THR A 332 6.36 -3.04 6.70
N GLY A 333 5.79 -3.67 7.72
CA GLY A 333 4.95 -4.87 7.55
C GLY A 333 3.45 -4.55 7.51
N TRP A 334 2.63 -5.57 7.26
CA TRP A 334 1.17 -5.42 7.12
C TRP A 334 0.46 -5.00 8.41
N THR A 335 0.49 -5.84 9.46
CA THR A 335 -0.44 -5.71 10.60
C THR A 335 0.15 -4.97 11.80
N ASN A 336 1.40 -5.27 12.17
CA ASN A 336 2.08 -4.66 13.33
C ASN A 336 3.23 -3.74 12.92
N LYS A 337 3.36 -3.46 11.61
CA LYS A 337 4.47 -2.72 11.00
C LYS A 337 5.85 -3.35 11.16
N ALA A 338 5.94 -4.54 11.76
CA ALA A 338 7.19 -5.26 11.85
C ALA A 338 7.52 -5.87 10.50
N LEU A 339 8.79 -5.74 10.10
CA LEU A 339 9.30 -6.46 8.94
C LEU A 339 9.29 -7.97 9.22
N PRO A 340 9.30 -8.82 8.17
CA PRO A 340 9.53 -10.26 8.34
C PRO A 340 10.78 -10.52 9.17
N SER A 341 10.80 -11.62 9.93
CA SER A 341 11.92 -11.91 10.86
C SER A 341 13.29 -12.05 10.19
N ALA A 342 13.32 -12.42 8.91
CA ALA A 342 14.53 -12.48 8.09
C ALA A 342 14.98 -11.11 7.56
N CYS A 343 14.18 -10.07 7.78
CA CYS A 343 14.34 -8.73 7.24
C CYS A 343 14.57 -7.69 8.34
N ARG A 344 15.27 -6.62 7.99
CA ARG A 344 15.52 -5.46 8.86
C ARG A 344 15.75 -4.22 8.03
N PHE A 345 15.61 -3.05 8.65
CA PHE A 345 16.05 -1.81 8.03
C PHE A 345 17.58 -1.75 7.95
N ALA A 346 18.10 -1.16 6.87
CA ALA A 346 19.50 -0.76 6.85
C ALA A 346 19.74 0.32 7.91
N GLN A 347 20.92 0.33 8.51
CA GLN A 347 21.32 1.36 9.45
C GLN A 347 22.18 2.42 8.76
N ILE A 348 21.69 3.65 8.73
CA ILE A 348 22.37 4.83 8.20
C ILE A 348 22.64 5.75 9.39
N ASP A 349 23.92 6.08 9.62
CA ASP A 349 24.34 6.91 10.77
C ASP A 349 23.82 6.43 12.13
N GLY A 350 23.77 5.10 12.30
CA GLY A 350 23.37 4.45 13.55
C GLY A 350 21.86 4.40 13.77
N LYS A 351 21.05 4.81 12.79
CA LYS A 351 19.58 4.77 12.85
C LYS A 351 19.02 3.90 11.74
N GLU A 352 17.88 3.28 12.00
CA GLU A 352 17.11 2.59 10.96
C GLU A 352 16.69 3.59 9.88
N TYR A 353 16.95 3.23 8.63
CA TYR A 353 16.57 4.01 7.48
C TYR A 353 15.43 3.30 6.75
N LYS A 354 14.22 3.82 6.92
CA LYS A 354 12.96 3.17 6.52
C LYS A 354 12.74 3.04 5.01
N HIS A 355 13.68 3.52 4.19
CA HIS A 355 13.65 3.41 2.74
C HIS A 355 14.59 2.34 2.20
N LEU A 356 15.30 1.61 3.08
CA LEU A 356 16.15 0.48 2.71
C LEU A 356 15.89 -0.70 3.65
N VAL A 357 15.50 -1.84 3.07
CA VAL A 357 15.32 -3.10 3.80
C VAL A 357 16.31 -4.13 3.28
N LEU A 358 16.92 -4.85 4.22
CA LEU A 358 17.83 -5.97 3.97
C LEU A 358 17.16 -7.25 4.48
N CYS A 359 17.00 -8.24 3.61
CA CYS A 359 16.49 -9.55 3.97
C CYS A 359 17.52 -10.63 3.69
N GLU A 360 17.85 -11.45 4.68
CA GLU A 360 18.87 -12.50 4.54
C GLU A 360 18.24 -13.83 4.14
N ALA A 361 18.75 -14.44 3.07
CA ALA A 361 18.40 -15.80 2.72
C ALA A 361 19.06 -16.78 3.70
N SER A 362 18.32 -17.81 4.12
CA SER A 362 18.87 -18.90 4.92
C SER A 362 19.89 -19.71 4.13
N ALA A 363 20.81 -20.38 4.83
CA ALA A 363 21.80 -21.25 4.18
C ALA A 363 21.15 -22.32 3.29
N SER A 364 20.00 -22.88 3.72
CA SER A 364 19.22 -23.85 2.94
C SER A 364 18.59 -23.25 1.69
N GLU A 365 18.14 -22.01 1.73
CA GLU A 365 17.62 -21.34 0.53
C GLU A 365 18.75 -21.10 -0.47
N VAL A 366 19.89 -20.58 0.01
CA VAL A 366 21.06 -20.31 -0.83
C VAL A 366 21.57 -21.60 -1.51
N SER A 367 21.66 -22.71 -0.77
CA SER A 367 22.10 -23.99 -1.35
C SER A 367 21.14 -24.53 -2.42
N ASN A 368 19.86 -24.14 -2.37
CA ASN A 368 18.84 -24.60 -3.30
C ASN A 368 18.71 -23.72 -4.56
N LEU A 369 19.28 -22.51 -4.58
CA LEU A 369 19.13 -21.56 -5.69
C LEU A 369 19.56 -22.15 -7.05
N ALA A 370 20.65 -22.92 -7.08
CA ALA A 370 21.18 -23.50 -8.31
C ALA A 370 20.28 -24.60 -8.92
N PHE A 371 19.43 -25.22 -8.09
CA PHE A 371 18.56 -26.34 -8.48
C PHE A 371 17.14 -25.90 -8.84
N LYS A 372 16.73 -24.69 -8.44
CA LYS A 372 15.40 -24.13 -8.74
C LYS A 372 15.43 -23.44 -10.10
N ALA A 373 14.75 -24.01 -11.08
CA ALA A 373 14.71 -23.48 -12.45
C ALA A 373 14.30 -21.99 -12.51
N GLN A 374 13.36 -21.58 -11.66
CA GLN A 374 12.88 -20.19 -11.61
C GLN A 374 13.88 -19.18 -11.02
N TRP A 375 14.88 -19.63 -10.23
CA TRP A 375 15.78 -18.73 -9.49
C TRP A 375 17.24 -18.83 -9.93
N LYS A 376 17.66 -19.96 -10.51
CA LYS A 376 19.08 -20.19 -10.86
C LYS A 376 19.68 -19.10 -11.75
N ASN A 377 18.86 -18.51 -12.62
CA ASN A 377 19.25 -17.46 -13.56
C ASN A 377 18.66 -16.08 -13.25
N ASP A 378 17.88 -15.96 -12.17
CA ASP A 378 17.22 -14.73 -11.78
C ASP A 378 17.03 -14.69 -10.24
N LEU A 379 18.02 -14.15 -9.54
CA LEU A 379 17.94 -13.95 -8.09
C LEU A 379 17.10 -12.73 -7.71
N THR A 380 16.75 -11.87 -8.67
CA THR A 380 15.77 -10.79 -8.42
C THR A 380 14.39 -11.41 -8.24
N GLN A 381 14.04 -12.37 -9.09
CA GLN A 381 12.86 -13.21 -8.96
C GLN A 381 12.80 -13.96 -7.62
N PHE A 382 13.92 -14.49 -7.13
CA PHE A 382 14.00 -15.07 -5.78
C PHE A 382 13.65 -14.04 -4.69
N CYS A 383 14.26 -12.85 -4.71
CA CYS A 383 13.95 -11.80 -3.73
C CYS A 383 12.47 -11.38 -3.76
N ARG A 384 11.87 -11.33 -4.95
CA ARG A 384 10.43 -11.06 -5.10
C ARG A 384 9.59 -12.12 -4.40
N ASP A 385 9.75 -13.38 -4.83
CA ASP A 385 8.91 -14.48 -4.39
C ASP A 385 9.06 -14.73 -2.88
N ARG A 386 10.28 -14.53 -2.36
CA ARG A 386 10.59 -14.86 -0.97
C ARG A 386 10.24 -13.76 0.03
N PHE A 387 10.47 -12.49 -0.31
CA PHE A 387 10.41 -11.41 0.68
C PHE A 387 9.47 -10.27 0.27
N ALA A 388 9.35 -9.97 -1.03
CA ALA A 388 8.65 -8.76 -1.46
C ALA A 388 7.14 -8.78 -1.18
N GLN A 389 6.53 -9.95 -1.00
CA GLN A 389 5.10 -10.07 -0.64
C GLN A 389 4.81 -9.63 0.81
N ASP A 390 5.81 -9.72 1.68
CA ASP A 390 5.66 -9.40 3.11
C ASP A 390 6.31 -8.06 3.49
N ILE A 391 7.10 -7.48 2.58
CA ILE A 391 7.61 -6.12 2.69
C ILE A 391 6.59 -5.17 2.09
N VAL A 392 6.07 -4.29 2.92
CA VAL A 392 4.95 -3.42 2.59
C VAL A 392 5.44 -1.98 2.44
N MET A 393 5.05 -1.35 1.35
CA MET A 393 5.21 0.08 1.10
C MET A 393 4.12 0.84 1.84
N GLN A 394 4.44 2.02 2.38
CA GLN A 394 3.48 2.90 3.04
C GLN A 394 3.58 4.32 2.49
N ALA A 395 2.55 4.77 1.78
CA ALA A 395 2.39 6.15 1.34
C ALA A 395 1.60 6.97 2.38
N PRO A 396 2.14 8.09 2.89
CA PRO A 396 1.48 8.91 3.89
C PRO A 396 0.50 9.91 3.25
N ILE A 397 -0.52 9.41 2.54
CA ILE A 397 -1.42 10.22 1.69
C ILE A 397 -1.95 11.45 2.43
N ARG A 398 -2.40 11.30 3.68
CA ARG A 398 -2.93 12.43 4.46
C ARG A 398 -1.90 13.52 4.74
N ALA A 399 -0.63 13.15 4.91
CA ALA A 399 0.43 14.13 5.13
C ALA A 399 0.74 14.94 3.87
N LEU A 400 0.27 14.51 2.70
CA LEU A 400 0.44 15.20 1.41
C LEU A 400 -0.69 16.20 1.12
N GLN A 401 -1.74 16.22 1.95
CA GLN A 401 -2.90 17.07 1.72
C GLN A 401 -2.71 18.47 2.32
N THR A 402 -3.37 19.45 1.73
CA THR A 402 -3.58 20.79 2.29
C THR A 402 -5.06 20.95 2.59
N ALA A 403 -5.38 21.30 3.84
CA ALA A 403 -6.69 21.68 4.41
C ALA A 403 -7.94 20.86 3.96
N GLY A 404 -8.82 20.48 4.89
CA GLY A 404 -10.08 19.83 4.53
C GLY A 404 -11.13 19.94 5.62
N SER A 405 -12.38 19.66 5.27
CA SER A 405 -13.49 19.47 6.20
C SER A 405 -13.30 18.19 7.02
N GLN A 406 -13.84 18.22 8.25
CA GLN A 406 -13.91 17.08 9.16
C GLN A 406 -15.30 16.41 9.16
N THR A 407 -16.22 16.89 8.31
CA THR A 407 -17.63 16.47 8.31
C THR A 407 -17.85 15.20 7.49
N GLY A 408 -18.55 14.22 8.06
CA GLY A 408 -18.89 12.94 7.41
C GLY A 408 -18.01 11.78 7.88
N ALA A 409 -18.52 10.55 7.81
CA ALA A 409 -17.87 9.37 8.40
C ALA A 409 -16.45 9.14 7.88
N PHE A 410 -16.25 9.17 6.56
CA PHE A 410 -14.93 9.07 5.94
C PHE A 410 -14.00 10.18 6.36
N CYS A 411 -14.45 11.45 6.31
CA CYS A 411 -13.63 12.59 6.66
C CYS A 411 -13.24 12.60 8.12
N SER A 412 -14.16 12.24 9.02
CA SER A 412 -13.83 12.06 10.43
C SER A 412 -12.79 10.94 10.59
N MET A 413 -12.99 9.75 10.03
CA MET A 413 -11.99 8.67 10.15
C MET A 413 -10.63 9.06 9.55
N TYR A 414 -10.63 9.69 8.38
CA TYR A 414 -9.44 10.04 7.63
C TYR A 414 -8.71 11.24 8.25
N ASN A 415 -9.41 12.27 8.70
CA ASN A 415 -8.81 13.50 9.18
C ASN A 415 -8.71 13.61 10.71
N ASN A 416 -9.35 12.74 11.51
CA ASN A 416 -9.26 12.77 12.99
C ASN A 416 -7.84 12.58 13.55
N GLY A 417 -6.86 12.18 12.74
CA GLY A 417 -5.44 12.21 13.12
C GLY A 417 -4.80 13.60 13.16
N TRP A 418 -5.54 14.68 12.88
CA TRP A 418 -5.05 16.07 12.84
C TRP A 418 -5.04 16.81 14.19
N SER A 419 -5.36 16.15 15.32
CA SER A 419 -5.12 16.77 16.62
C SER A 419 -3.61 16.96 16.80
N LYS A 420 -3.14 18.18 16.53
CA LYS A 420 -1.75 18.63 16.70
C LYS A 420 -1.27 18.45 18.12
#